data_AF-A0A7D9HQF4-F1
#
_entry.id   AF-A0A7D9HQF4-F1
#
_cell.length_a   1.000
_cell.length_b   1.000
_cell.length_c   1.000
_cell.angle_alpha   90.00
_cell.angle_beta   90.00
_cell.angle_gamma   90.00
#
_symmetry.space_group_name_H-M   'P 1'
#
loop_
_entity.id
_entity.type
_entity.pdbx_description
1 polymer ?
#
loop_
_entity_poly.entity_id
_entity_poly.type
_entity_poly.pdbx_seq_one_letter_code
_entity_poly.pdbx_strand_id
1 'polypeptide(L)'
;MKRQIAELSSKIKTLNFRRTKTSEILEKQDLQASEPKKQSIINISKAVNELKETIEEKKFAKGADEGAIAEWSKLYESELEKADQDIKLLDQQIKKMDDDEREAKTAYEHERKLAFELELFERKAKFQEELEKTKQDLIWRHVPTSDNPADRASRAGDLSDAELWWRGPNWLKDPERWPDEIVPQPTVESNAEAKLVKSVLGVAVNDGNEADEVLKKFPVQKALRVCAWMRRFANNALHKRGRSLVIGPLTTSELARQRQFYIKRAQENCDLEKIWSNEYLRSLRERHRTKKTKRGFTPKVEDVVIISDDEKKRGQWSLGVVEELVAGKDGEVRVAKVRSKKSHLERAV
;
A
#
# COMPACT_ATOMS: atom_id res chain seq x y z
N MET A 1 -39.21 -49.70 18.69
CA MET A 1 -39.42 -48.45 19.47
C MET A 1 -38.61 -48.44 20.78
N LYS A 2 -38.85 -49.31 21.77
CA LYS A 2 -38.07 -49.32 23.04
C LYS A 2 -36.54 -49.37 22.84
N ARG A 3 -36.05 -50.21 21.92
CA ARG A 3 -34.62 -50.32 21.58
C ARG A 3 -34.03 -49.01 21.01
N GLN A 4 -34.76 -48.33 20.13
CA GLN A 4 -34.31 -47.07 19.53
C GLN A 4 -34.33 -45.91 20.54
N ILE A 5 -35.30 -45.89 21.46
CA ILE A 5 -35.34 -44.89 22.54
C ILE A 5 -34.15 -45.09 23.49
N ALA A 6 -33.77 -46.34 23.81
CA ALA A 6 -32.58 -46.63 24.60
C ALA A 6 -31.29 -46.20 23.89
N GLU A 7 -31.21 -46.41 22.57
CA GLU A 7 -30.10 -45.98 21.74
C GLU A 7 -29.97 -44.45 21.69
N LEU A 8 -31.08 -43.73 21.49
CA LEU A 8 -31.12 -42.26 21.50
C LEU A 8 -30.65 -41.71 22.86
N SER A 9 -31.15 -42.26 23.97
CA SER A 9 -30.72 -41.89 25.32
C SER A 9 -29.23 -42.17 25.56
N SER A 10 -28.68 -43.23 24.98
CA SER A 10 -27.26 -43.51 25.05
C SER A 10 -26.44 -42.48 24.28
N LYS A 11 -26.86 -42.11 23.06
CA LYS A 11 -26.15 -41.10 22.26
C LYS A 11 -26.19 -39.71 22.91
N ILE A 12 -27.30 -39.33 23.54
CA ILE A 12 -27.37 -38.08 24.32
C ILE A 12 -26.41 -38.10 25.51
N LYS A 13 -26.31 -39.22 26.25
CA LYS A 13 -25.31 -39.33 27.32
C LYS A 13 -23.89 -39.15 26.78
N THR A 14 -23.60 -39.73 25.61
CA THR A 14 -22.31 -39.52 24.94
C THR A 14 -22.11 -38.08 24.50
N LEU A 15 -23.15 -37.41 23.97
CA LEU A 15 -23.11 -36.00 23.58
C LEU A 15 -22.75 -35.14 24.79
N ASN A 16 -23.47 -35.27 25.90
CA ASN A 16 -23.24 -34.49 27.11
C ASN A 16 -21.85 -34.74 27.71
N PHE A 17 -21.36 -35.98 27.68
CA PHE A 17 -19.98 -36.27 28.09
C PHE A 17 -18.93 -35.58 27.21
N ARG A 18 -19.16 -35.48 25.89
CA ARG A 18 -18.24 -34.74 25.00
C ARG A 18 -18.32 -33.24 25.23
N ARG A 19 -19.51 -32.71 25.51
CA ARG A 19 -19.75 -31.29 25.80
C ARG A 19 -19.05 -30.83 27.08
N THR A 20 -19.16 -31.57 28.19
CA THR A 20 -18.43 -31.23 29.43
C THR A 20 -16.91 -31.21 29.22
N LYS A 21 -16.37 -32.19 28.49
CA LYS A 21 -14.95 -32.24 28.12
C LYS A 21 -14.54 -31.11 27.16
N THR A 22 -15.49 -30.46 26.52
CA THR A 22 -15.24 -29.34 25.60
C THR A 22 -15.15 -28.03 26.38
N SER A 23 -16.01 -27.83 27.38
CA SER A 23 -15.91 -26.69 28.31
C SER A 23 -14.54 -26.62 29.01
N GLU A 24 -13.96 -27.76 29.39
CA GLU A 24 -12.61 -27.83 29.98
C GLU A 24 -11.47 -27.42 29.02
N ILE A 25 -11.69 -27.50 27.71
CA ILE A 25 -10.67 -27.12 26.70
C ILE A 25 -10.86 -25.72 26.19
N LEU A 26 -12.09 -25.22 26.16
CA LEU A 26 -12.36 -23.82 25.96
C LEU A 26 -11.53 -22.94 26.90
N GLU A 27 -11.33 -23.39 28.14
CA GLU A 27 -10.43 -22.75 29.11
C GLU A 27 -8.93 -22.81 28.75
N LYS A 28 -8.49 -23.85 28.04
CA LYS A 28 -7.06 -24.11 27.74
C LYS A 28 -6.57 -23.50 26.42
N GLN A 29 -7.46 -22.94 25.59
CA GLN A 29 -7.12 -22.30 24.31
C GLN A 29 -6.21 -23.13 23.39
N ASP A 30 -6.51 -24.42 23.26
CA ASP A 30 -5.73 -25.32 22.41
C ASP A 30 -6.41 -25.53 21.05
N LEU A 31 -5.83 -24.95 19.99
CA LEU A 31 -6.31 -24.98 18.60
C LEU A 31 -6.33 -26.41 18.05
N GLN A 32 -5.28 -27.20 18.31
CA GLN A 32 -5.14 -28.55 17.76
C GLN A 32 -6.15 -29.52 18.36
N ALA A 33 -6.57 -29.28 19.61
CA ALA A 33 -7.61 -30.06 20.27
C ALA A 33 -9.05 -29.60 19.94
N SER A 34 -9.23 -28.36 19.46
CA SER A 34 -10.55 -27.74 19.26
C SER A 34 -11.27 -28.25 17.99
N GLU A 35 -10.58 -28.34 16.86
CA GLU A 35 -11.18 -28.81 15.59
C GLU A 35 -11.67 -30.26 15.63
N PRO A 36 -10.87 -31.24 16.12
CA PRO A 36 -11.32 -32.64 16.21
C PRO A 36 -12.51 -32.81 17.14
N LYS A 37 -12.59 -32.00 18.21
CA LYS A 37 -13.69 -32.03 19.17
C LYS A 37 -14.97 -31.42 18.62
N LYS A 38 -14.87 -30.29 17.92
CA LYS A 38 -15.99 -29.71 17.18
C LYS A 38 -16.61 -30.73 16.23
N GLN A 39 -15.78 -31.37 15.39
CA GLN A 39 -16.25 -32.40 14.45
C GLN A 39 -16.90 -33.60 15.17
N SER A 40 -16.35 -33.96 16.32
CA SER A 40 -16.85 -35.03 17.18
C SER A 40 -18.23 -34.74 17.79
N ILE A 41 -18.53 -33.47 18.15
CA ILE A 41 -19.85 -33.03 18.60
C ILE A 41 -20.82 -33.00 17.43
N ILE A 42 -20.44 -32.38 16.30
CA ILE A 42 -21.26 -32.31 15.07
C ILE A 42 -21.75 -33.71 14.65
N ASN A 43 -20.83 -34.68 14.62
CA ASN A 43 -21.15 -36.06 14.23
C ASN A 43 -22.15 -36.73 15.19
N ILE A 44 -22.05 -36.49 16.51
CA ILE A 44 -23.02 -37.03 17.47
C ILE A 44 -24.35 -36.29 17.37
N SER A 45 -24.36 -34.96 17.31
CA SER A 45 -25.58 -34.16 17.20
C SER A 45 -26.40 -34.59 15.97
N LYS A 46 -25.74 -34.78 14.82
CA LYS A 46 -26.39 -35.31 13.61
C LYS A 46 -26.99 -36.70 13.84
N ALA A 47 -26.23 -37.61 14.46
CA ALA A 47 -26.67 -38.97 14.74
C ALA A 47 -27.77 -39.08 15.83
N VAL A 48 -27.89 -38.07 16.70
CA VAL A 48 -28.99 -37.90 17.67
C VAL A 48 -30.24 -37.39 16.95
N ASN A 49 -30.09 -36.38 16.08
CA ASN A 49 -31.21 -35.82 15.33
C ASN A 49 -31.85 -36.83 14.37
N GLU A 50 -31.04 -37.59 13.62
CA GLU A 50 -31.53 -38.67 12.75
C GLU A 50 -32.30 -39.75 13.54
N LEU A 51 -31.82 -40.14 14.74
CA LEU A 51 -32.52 -41.11 15.59
C LEU A 51 -33.82 -40.54 16.18
N LYS A 52 -33.84 -39.25 16.52
CA LYS A 52 -35.03 -38.55 16.99
C LYS A 52 -36.11 -38.56 15.90
N GLU A 53 -35.79 -38.10 14.69
CA GLU A 53 -36.72 -38.04 13.55
C GLU A 53 -37.31 -39.43 13.23
N THR A 54 -36.48 -40.48 13.17
CA THR A 54 -36.97 -41.85 12.94
C THR A 54 -37.85 -42.40 14.06
N ILE A 55 -37.75 -41.88 15.29
CA ILE A 55 -38.64 -42.26 16.40
C ILE A 55 -39.95 -41.48 16.32
N GLU A 56 -39.93 -40.22 15.92
CA GLU A 56 -41.13 -39.39 15.68
C GLU A 56 -42.00 -39.99 14.59
N GLU A 57 -41.43 -40.30 13.43
CA GLU A 57 -42.13 -40.98 12.32
C GLU A 57 -42.82 -42.26 12.79
N LYS A 58 -42.13 -43.07 13.62
CA LYS A 58 -42.68 -44.30 14.19
C LYS A 58 -43.74 -44.07 15.26
N LYS A 59 -43.75 -42.92 15.94
CA LYS A 59 -44.80 -42.53 16.88
C LYS A 59 -46.04 -42.03 16.13
N PHE A 60 -45.86 -41.21 15.09
CA PHE A 60 -46.96 -40.79 14.20
C PHE A 60 -47.63 -41.98 13.51
N ALA A 61 -46.85 -42.92 12.98
CA ALA A 61 -47.37 -44.14 12.33
C ALA A 61 -48.19 -45.05 13.27
N LYS A 62 -48.06 -44.88 14.60
CA LYS A 62 -48.85 -45.62 15.61
C LYS A 62 -50.08 -44.88 16.11
N GLY A 63 -50.38 -43.69 15.57
CA GLY A 63 -51.53 -42.88 15.99
C GLY A 63 -51.37 -42.26 17.38
N ALA A 64 -50.14 -41.97 17.81
CA ALA A 64 -49.90 -41.27 19.06
C ALA A 64 -50.31 -39.78 18.96
N ASP A 65 -50.77 -39.21 20.08
CA ASP A 65 -51.15 -37.80 20.20
C ASP A 65 -49.98 -36.87 19.85
N GLU A 66 -50.26 -35.87 19.01
CA GLU A 66 -49.24 -34.93 18.50
C GLU A 66 -48.61 -34.09 19.62
N GLY A 67 -49.41 -33.71 20.63
CA GLY A 67 -48.93 -32.94 21.78
C GLY A 67 -47.92 -33.70 22.62
N ALA A 68 -48.17 -34.99 22.88
CA ALA A 68 -47.23 -35.85 23.60
C ALA A 68 -45.93 -36.12 22.81
N ILE A 69 -45.98 -36.14 21.48
CA ILE A 69 -44.77 -36.25 20.63
C ILE A 69 -43.97 -34.94 20.71
N ALA A 70 -44.63 -33.80 20.64
CA ALA A 70 -43.98 -32.49 20.71
C ALA A 70 -43.30 -32.24 22.07
N GLU A 71 -43.94 -32.57 23.19
CA GLU A 71 -43.31 -32.47 24.52
C GLU A 71 -42.10 -33.40 24.65
N TRP A 72 -42.20 -34.62 24.13
CA TRP A 72 -41.08 -35.56 24.10
C TRP A 72 -39.93 -35.00 23.26
N SER A 73 -40.21 -34.51 22.04
CA SER A 73 -39.23 -33.92 21.11
C SER A 73 -38.48 -32.74 21.72
N LYS A 74 -39.21 -31.84 22.41
CA LYS A 74 -38.66 -30.63 23.04
C LYS A 74 -37.53 -30.91 24.02
N LEU A 75 -37.57 -32.04 24.74
CA LEU A 75 -36.49 -32.44 25.65
C LEU A 75 -35.18 -32.71 24.91
N TYR A 76 -35.24 -33.32 23.72
CA TYR A 76 -34.06 -33.63 22.92
C TYR A 76 -33.58 -32.41 22.13
N GLU A 77 -34.50 -31.57 21.65
CA GLU A 77 -34.16 -30.29 21.01
C GLU A 77 -33.40 -29.36 21.96
N SER A 78 -33.81 -29.30 23.24
CA SER A 78 -33.08 -28.50 24.24
C SER A 78 -31.63 -28.98 24.44
N GLU A 79 -31.34 -30.27 24.27
CA GLU A 79 -29.97 -30.79 24.43
C GLU A 79 -29.13 -30.58 23.16
N LEU A 80 -29.76 -30.64 21.98
CA LEU A 80 -29.13 -30.30 20.71
C LEU A 80 -28.79 -28.81 20.62
N GLU A 81 -29.70 -27.92 21.04
CA GLU A 81 -29.48 -26.47 21.07
C GLU A 81 -28.25 -26.09 21.90
N LYS A 82 -28.08 -26.75 23.06
CA LYS A 82 -26.90 -26.53 23.89
C LYS A 82 -25.61 -27.05 23.22
N ALA A 83 -25.69 -28.11 22.42
CA ALA A 83 -24.54 -28.60 21.65
C ALA A 83 -24.16 -27.62 20.52
N ASP A 84 -25.16 -27.01 19.88
CA ASP A 84 -24.96 -25.99 18.84
C ASP A 84 -24.33 -24.72 19.43
N GLN A 85 -24.69 -24.35 20.66
CA GLN A 85 -24.03 -23.26 21.40
C GLN A 85 -22.55 -23.54 21.66
N ASP A 86 -22.20 -24.77 22.07
CA ASP A 86 -20.80 -25.15 22.28
C ASP A 86 -20.00 -25.16 20.97
N ILE A 87 -20.60 -25.62 19.87
CA ILE A 87 -19.99 -25.56 18.53
C ILE A 87 -19.71 -24.11 18.14
N LYS A 88 -20.69 -23.22 18.34
CA LYS A 88 -20.54 -21.79 18.04
C LYS A 88 -19.42 -21.13 18.85
N LEU A 89 -19.27 -21.51 20.12
CA LEU A 89 -18.22 -20.98 20.97
C LEU A 89 -16.84 -21.48 20.53
N LEU A 90 -16.72 -22.76 20.14
CA LEU A 90 -15.50 -23.30 19.54
C LEU A 90 -15.14 -22.59 18.24
N ASP A 91 -16.11 -22.32 17.36
CA ASP A 91 -15.89 -21.59 16.11
C ASP A 91 -15.34 -20.19 16.34
N GLN A 92 -15.87 -19.48 17.33
CA GLN A 92 -15.37 -18.14 17.71
C GLN A 92 -13.94 -18.21 18.22
N GLN A 93 -13.59 -19.24 18.99
CA GLN A 93 -12.25 -19.43 19.52
C GLN A 93 -11.23 -19.78 18.43
N ILE A 94 -11.57 -20.73 17.54
CA ILE A 94 -10.73 -21.11 16.40
C ILE A 94 -10.46 -19.87 15.54
N LYS A 95 -11.51 -19.12 15.19
CA LYS A 95 -11.36 -17.90 14.39
C LYS A 95 -10.44 -16.88 15.06
N LYS A 96 -10.62 -16.64 16.35
CA LYS A 96 -9.78 -15.68 17.08
C LYS A 96 -8.30 -16.09 17.05
N MET A 97 -8.01 -17.38 17.23
CA MET A 97 -6.64 -17.86 17.21
C MET A 97 -6.01 -17.80 15.81
N ASP A 98 -6.77 -18.12 14.76
CA ASP A 98 -6.32 -17.98 13.37
C ASP A 98 -6.04 -16.51 13.01
N ASP A 99 -6.89 -15.60 13.48
CA ASP A 99 -6.71 -14.15 13.31
C ASP A 99 -5.45 -13.67 14.07
N ASP A 100 -5.26 -14.09 15.33
CA ASP A 100 -4.08 -13.77 16.16
C ASP A 100 -2.78 -14.30 15.52
N GLU A 101 -2.78 -15.53 14.98
CA GLU A 101 -1.63 -16.12 14.28
C GLU A 101 -1.29 -15.33 13.00
N ARG A 102 -2.32 -14.94 12.24
CA ARG A 102 -2.16 -14.14 11.03
C ARG A 102 -1.59 -12.76 11.35
N GLU A 103 -2.10 -12.11 12.39
CA GLU A 103 -1.60 -10.82 12.87
C GLU A 103 -0.13 -10.94 13.31
N ALA A 104 0.22 -11.95 14.10
CA ALA A 104 1.60 -12.20 14.52
C ALA A 104 2.55 -12.42 13.33
N LYS A 105 2.12 -13.19 12.32
CA LYS A 105 2.90 -13.40 11.10
C LYS A 105 3.12 -12.10 10.33
N THR A 106 2.07 -11.29 10.17
CA THR A 106 2.19 -9.99 9.49
C THR A 106 3.09 -9.01 10.25
N ALA A 107 3.02 -8.99 11.58
CA ALA A 107 3.88 -8.17 12.43
C ALA A 107 5.35 -8.59 12.28
N TYR A 108 5.64 -9.88 12.31
CA TYR A 108 6.99 -10.42 12.08
C TYR A 108 7.54 -10.05 10.69
N GLU A 109 6.74 -10.19 9.64
CA GLU A 109 7.14 -9.79 8.28
C GLU A 109 7.40 -8.29 8.18
N HIS A 110 6.58 -7.46 8.83
CA HIS A 110 6.76 -6.01 8.89
C HIS A 110 8.04 -5.62 9.65
N GLU A 111 8.29 -6.21 10.82
CA GLU A 111 9.52 -5.98 11.59
C GLU A 111 10.77 -6.38 10.79
N ARG A 112 10.72 -7.53 10.11
CA ARG A 112 11.82 -7.98 9.24
C ARG A 112 12.06 -7.01 8.09
N LYS A 113 11.01 -6.45 7.49
CA LYS A 113 11.13 -5.45 6.43
C LYS A 113 11.75 -4.16 6.95
N LEU A 114 11.30 -3.68 8.11
CA LEU A 114 11.85 -2.48 8.76
C LEU A 114 13.33 -2.66 9.11
N ALA A 115 13.72 -3.82 9.62
CA ALA A 115 15.12 -4.13 9.92
C ALA A 115 16.00 -4.08 8.67
N PHE A 116 15.53 -4.63 7.55
CA PHE A 116 16.24 -4.56 6.28
C PHE A 116 16.34 -3.12 5.74
N GLU A 117 15.28 -2.32 5.89
CA GLU A 117 15.29 -0.90 5.48
C GLU A 117 16.27 -0.07 6.33
N LEU A 118 16.35 -0.34 7.64
CA LEU A 118 17.32 0.27 8.54
C LEU A 118 18.77 -0.10 8.14
N GLU A 119 19.04 -1.37 7.87
CA GLU A 119 20.37 -1.82 7.40
C GLU A 119 20.76 -1.13 6.09
N LEU A 120 19.82 -1.03 5.14
CA LEU A 120 20.03 -0.33 3.88
C LEU A 120 20.32 1.16 4.10
N PHE A 121 19.61 1.80 5.04
CA PHE A 121 19.82 3.19 5.39
C PHE A 121 21.22 3.42 5.99
N GLU A 122 21.64 2.57 6.94
CA GLU A 122 22.97 2.62 7.53
C GLU A 122 24.07 2.44 6.49
N ARG A 123 23.91 1.48 5.57
CA ARG A 123 24.88 1.25 4.50
C ARG A 123 24.99 2.46 3.56
N LYS A 124 23.86 3.09 3.22
CA LYS A 124 23.85 4.31 2.41
C LYS A 124 24.51 5.48 3.13
N ALA A 125 24.25 5.64 4.43
CA ALA A 125 24.87 6.69 5.24
C ALA A 125 26.39 6.54 5.29
N LYS A 126 26.89 5.32 5.53
CA LYS A 126 28.33 5.00 5.50
C LYS A 126 28.96 5.31 4.15
N PHE A 127 28.32 4.87 3.06
CA PHE A 127 28.83 5.13 1.70
C PHE A 127 28.88 6.63 1.38
N GLN A 128 27.87 7.39 1.84
CA GLN A 128 27.86 8.84 1.68
C GLN A 128 28.99 9.51 2.47
N GLU A 129 29.25 9.06 3.70
CA GLU A 129 30.36 9.56 4.52
C GLU A 129 31.72 9.25 3.87
N GLU A 130 31.90 8.05 3.32
CA GLU A 130 33.09 7.68 2.54
C GLU A 130 33.24 8.58 1.31
N LEU A 131 32.16 8.83 0.56
CA LEU A 131 32.17 9.76 -0.57
C LEU A 131 32.59 11.16 -0.13
N GLU A 132 32.02 11.71 0.95
CA GLU A 132 32.39 13.05 1.44
C GLU A 132 33.86 13.10 1.89
N LYS A 133 34.39 12.06 2.54
CA LYS A 133 35.83 11.95 2.84
C LYS A 133 36.68 11.95 1.58
N THR A 134 36.31 11.17 0.56
CA THR A 134 37.06 11.15 -0.71
C THR A 134 37.00 12.50 -1.43
N LYS A 135 35.88 13.23 -1.34
CA LYS A 135 35.72 14.54 -1.96
C LYS A 135 36.56 15.63 -1.30
N GLN A 136 36.96 15.48 -0.04
CA GLN A 136 37.76 16.50 0.65
C GLN A 136 39.08 16.81 -0.06
N ASP A 137 39.66 15.82 -0.77
CA ASP A 137 40.90 15.98 -1.53
C ASP A 137 40.66 16.30 -3.03
N LEU A 138 39.39 16.32 -3.49
CA LEU A 138 39.06 16.63 -4.87
C LEU A 138 38.66 18.10 -5.04
N ILE A 139 39.48 18.83 -5.80
CA ILE A 139 39.16 20.18 -6.24
C ILE A 139 38.37 20.08 -7.54
N TRP A 140 37.06 20.30 -7.45
CA TRP A 140 36.20 20.41 -8.62
C TRP A 140 36.39 21.79 -9.26
N ARG A 141 36.79 21.83 -10.54
CA ARG A 141 36.86 23.06 -11.33
C ARG A 141 35.92 22.99 -12.52
N HIS A 142 35.40 24.15 -12.91
CA HIS A 142 34.56 24.28 -14.09
C HIS A 142 35.40 24.14 -15.36
N VAL A 143 34.95 23.31 -16.29
CA VAL A 143 35.47 23.22 -17.66
C VAL A 143 34.54 24.03 -18.56
N PRO A 144 35.02 25.07 -19.27
CA PRO A 144 34.21 25.84 -20.20
C PRO A 144 33.45 24.95 -21.20
N THR A 145 32.20 25.29 -21.50
CA THR A 145 31.33 24.50 -22.41
C THR A 145 31.98 24.26 -23.78
N SER A 146 32.74 25.23 -24.30
CA SER A 146 33.46 25.10 -25.58
C SER A 146 34.57 24.04 -25.55
N ASP A 147 35.14 23.79 -24.38
CA ASP A 147 36.28 22.90 -24.16
C ASP A 147 35.88 21.60 -23.46
N ASN A 148 34.60 21.39 -23.15
CA ASN A 148 34.12 20.20 -22.47
C ASN A 148 34.04 19.02 -23.46
N PRO A 149 34.90 18.00 -23.37
CA PRO A 149 34.87 16.88 -24.31
C PRO A 149 33.53 16.11 -24.24
N ALA A 150 32.89 16.04 -23.06
CA ALA A 150 31.61 15.34 -22.87
C ALA A 150 30.45 15.91 -23.72
N ASP A 151 30.52 17.20 -24.09
CA ASP A 151 29.47 17.84 -24.87
C ASP A 151 29.42 17.36 -26.32
N ARG A 152 30.55 16.90 -26.89
CA ARG A 152 30.55 16.31 -28.24
C ARG A 152 29.89 14.94 -28.27
N ALA A 153 30.12 14.11 -27.25
CA ALA A 153 29.54 12.78 -27.16
C ALA A 153 28.03 12.82 -26.82
N SER A 154 27.60 13.74 -25.95
CA SER A 154 26.19 13.86 -25.56
C SER A 154 25.28 14.37 -26.70
N ARG A 155 25.86 15.07 -27.69
CA ARG A 155 25.16 15.61 -28.86
C ARG A 155 25.17 14.70 -30.09
N ALA A 156 25.67 13.46 -29.97
CA ALA A 156 25.78 12.50 -31.06
C ALA A 156 26.55 13.05 -32.30
N GLY A 157 27.56 13.90 -32.08
CA GLY A 157 28.41 14.42 -33.15
C GLY A 157 29.43 13.38 -33.62
N ASP A 158 29.96 13.58 -34.84
CA ASP A 158 31.03 12.73 -35.38
C ASP A 158 32.31 12.89 -34.53
N LEU A 159 32.88 11.75 -34.07
CA LEU A 159 34.04 11.69 -33.18
C LEU A 159 35.35 11.40 -33.94
N SER A 160 35.28 11.25 -35.26
CA SER A 160 36.41 10.95 -36.14
C SER A 160 37.52 12.02 -36.09
N ASP A 161 37.15 13.32 -36.06
CA ASP A 161 38.07 14.48 -36.00
C ASP A 161 38.06 15.22 -34.65
N ALA A 162 37.76 14.52 -33.55
CA ALA A 162 37.61 15.14 -32.23
C ALA A 162 38.88 15.04 -31.37
N GLU A 163 39.94 15.80 -31.71
CA GLU A 163 41.15 15.88 -30.88
C GLU A 163 40.85 16.26 -29.42
N LEU A 164 39.87 17.14 -29.21
CA LEU A 164 39.41 17.55 -27.88
C LEU A 164 38.85 16.37 -27.06
N TRP A 165 38.17 15.40 -27.69
CA TRP A 165 37.65 14.20 -27.02
C TRP A 165 38.77 13.26 -26.60
N TRP A 166 39.74 13.02 -27.49
CA TRP A 166 40.80 12.05 -27.29
C TRP A 166 41.97 12.57 -26.43
N ARG A 167 42.29 13.87 -26.52
CA ARG A 167 43.44 14.48 -25.83
C ARG A 167 43.06 15.43 -24.69
N GLY A 168 41.79 15.80 -24.59
CA GLY A 168 41.31 16.81 -23.66
C GLY A 168 41.78 18.23 -24.02
N PRO A 169 41.40 19.24 -23.22
CA PRO A 169 41.84 20.62 -23.42
C PRO A 169 43.35 20.77 -23.22
N ASN A 170 43.99 21.58 -24.06
CA ASN A 170 45.45 21.78 -24.01
C ASN A 170 45.92 22.40 -22.69
N TRP A 171 45.08 23.24 -22.07
CA TRP A 171 45.37 23.88 -20.78
C TRP A 171 45.31 22.92 -19.59
N LEU A 172 44.69 21.73 -19.72
CA LEU A 172 44.55 20.80 -18.59
C LEU A 172 45.90 20.34 -18.04
N LYS A 173 46.93 20.28 -18.89
CA LYS A 173 48.29 19.85 -18.53
C LYS A 173 49.10 20.91 -17.77
N ASP A 174 48.75 22.19 -17.93
CA ASP A 174 49.52 23.33 -17.42
C ASP A 174 48.70 24.08 -16.35
N PRO A 175 48.98 23.91 -15.04
CA PRO A 175 48.22 24.55 -13.96
C PRO A 175 48.11 26.07 -14.05
N GLU A 176 49.12 26.74 -14.63
CA GLU A 176 49.13 28.19 -14.83
C GLU A 176 48.15 28.67 -15.91
N ARG A 177 47.68 27.77 -16.78
CA ARG A 177 46.75 28.08 -17.87
C ARG A 177 45.32 27.65 -17.55
N TRP A 178 45.08 27.18 -16.32
CA TRP A 178 43.75 26.75 -15.92
C TRP A 178 42.78 27.94 -15.92
N PRO A 179 41.54 27.78 -16.42
CA PRO A 179 40.52 28.82 -16.36
C PRO A 179 40.29 29.30 -14.93
N ASP A 180 39.95 30.58 -14.79
CA ASP A 180 39.61 31.17 -13.50
C ASP A 180 38.42 30.44 -12.87
N GLU A 181 38.49 30.29 -11.54
CA GLU A 181 37.44 29.66 -10.76
C GLU A 181 36.21 30.57 -10.77
N ILE A 182 35.19 30.18 -11.53
CA ILE A 182 33.89 30.83 -11.49
C ILE A 182 33.32 30.53 -10.10
N VAL A 183 33.31 31.52 -9.21
CA VAL A 183 32.54 31.46 -7.97
C VAL A 183 31.12 31.92 -8.33
N PRO A 184 30.16 31.02 -8.57
CA PRO A 184 28.80 31.45 -8.82
C PRO A 184 28.27 32.11 -7.54
N GLN A 185 28.14 33.43 -7.54
CA GLN A 185 27.28 34.07 -6.56
C GLN A 185 25.83 33.70 -6.92
N PRO A 186 25.06 33.12 -5.98
CA PRO A 186 23.68 32.80 -6.24
C PRO A 186 22.97 34.10 -6.63
N THR A 187 22.51 34.17 -7.87
CA THR A 187 21.60 35.24 -8.27
C THR A 187 20.27 35.06 -7.54
N VAL A 188 19.55 36.15 -7.34
CA VAL A 188 18.19 36.12 -6.74
C VAL A 188 17.29 35.12 -7.49
N GLU A 189 17.53 34.94 -8.79
CA GLU A 189 16.88 33.98 -9.67
C GLU A 189 17.26 32.53 -9.35
N SER A 190 18.55 32.22 -9.20
CA SER A 190 19.02 30.88 -8.83
C SER A 190 18.55 30.43 -7.45
N ASN A 191 18.43 31.37 -6.49
CA ASN A 191 17.86 31.08 -5.17
C ASN A 191 16.35 30.84 -5.23
N ALA A 192 15.63 31.52 -6.13
CA ALA A 192 14.20 31.31 -6.32
C ALA A 192 13.87 30.01 -7.08
N GLU A 193 14.75 29.57 -7.99
CA GLU A 193 14.65 28.31 -8.75
C GLU A 193 15.28 27.11 -8.06
N ALA A 194 16.00 27.33 -6.94
CA ALA A 194 16.49 26.26 -6.09
C ALA A 194 15.30 25.45 -5.55
N LYS A 195 14.88 24.46 -6.33
CA LYS A 195 14.00 23.40 -5.84
C LYS A 195 14.71 22.85 -4.61
N LEU A 196 14.03 22.97 -3.47
CA LEU A 196 14.39 22.24 -2.26
C LEU A 196 14.79 20.84 -2.74
N VAL A 197 16.05 20.47 -2.56
CA VAL A 197 16.51 19.10 -2.83
C VAL A 197 15.82 18.28 -1.74
N LYS A 198 14.54 17.99 -1.96
CA LYS A 198 13.84 16.96 -1.25
C LYS A 198 14.64 15.75 -1.62
N SER A 199 15.40 15.22 -0.66
CA SER A 199 16.11 13.97 -0.85
C SER A 199 15.10 13.03 -1.50
N VAL A 200 15.39 12.61 -2.72
CA VAL A 200 14.55 11.64 -3.43
C VAL A 200 14.86 10.30 -2.77
N LEU A 201 14.42 10.15 -1.52
CA LEU A 201 14.24 8.88 -0.84
C LEU A 201 12.82 8.39 -1.15
N GLY A 202 12.54 8.31 -2.44
CA GLY A 202 11.62 7.31 -2.96
C GLY A 202 12.50 6.15 -3.42
N VAL A 203 12.88 5.26 -2.52
CA VAL A 203 13.28 3.91 -2.96
C VAL A 203 12.02 3.36 -3.60
N ALA A 204 12.00 3.27 -4.92
CA ALA A 204 10.98 2.53 -5.63
C ALA A 204 11.04 1.10 -5.10
N VAL A 205 10.14 0.76 -4.19
CA VAL A 205 9.83 -0.62 -3.88
C VAL A 205 9.37 -1.18 -5.22
N ASN A 206 10.12 -2.13 -5.77
CA ASN A 206 9.72 -2.89 -6.94
C ASN A 206 8.60 -3.86 -6.54
N ASP A 207 7.47 -3.31 -6.09
CA ASP A 207 6.16 -3.96 -6.04
C ASP A 207 5.41 -3.74 -7.36
N GLY A 208 6.11 -3.23 -8.39
CA GLY A 208 5.56 -2.97 -9.71
C GLY A 208 5.17 -4.26 -10.40
N ASN A 209 3.89 -4.62 -10.28
CA ASN A 209 3.27 -5.66 -11.10
C ASN A 209 3.61 -5.41 -12.57
N GLU A 210 4.02 -6.44 -13.30
CA GLU A 210 4.45 -6.36 -14.69
C GLU A 210 3.36 -5.75 -15.60
N ALA A 211 2.09 -5.89 -15.21
CA ALA A 211 0.96 -5.25 -15.87
C ALA A 211 0.96 -3.71 -15.73
N ASP A 212 1.45 -3.16 -14.63
CA ASP A 212 1.55 -1.71 -14.42
C ASP A 212 2.76 -1.11 -15.13
N GLU A 213 3.83 -1.88 -15.27
CA GLU A 213 4.99 -1.47 -16.06
C GLU A 213 4.63 -1.26 -17.54
N VAL A 214 3.74 -2.08 -18.10
CA VAL A 214 3.22 -1.88 -19.46
C VAL A 214 2.42 -0.58 -19.58
N LEU A 215 1.67 -0.19 -18.55
CA LEU A 215 0.94 1.08 -18.51
C LEU A 215 1.88 2.29 -18.36
N LYS A 216 2.96 2.17 -17.59
CA LYS A 216 3.96 3.23 -17.45
C LYS A 216 4.72 3.49 -18.76
N LYS A 217 4.97 2.43 -19.54
CA LYS A 217 5.80 2.49 -20.76
C LYS A 217 5.04 2.92 -22.01
N PHE A 218 3.71 2.74 -22.06
CA PHE A 218 2.93 2.98 -23.28
C PHE A 218 1.64 3.76 -23.02
N PRO A 219 1.15 4.52 -24.02
CA PRO A 219 -0.18 5.16 -23.94
C PRO A 219 -1.27 4.12 -23.66
N VAL A 220 -2.31 4.51 -22.90
CA VAL A 220 -3.31 3.59 -22.34
C VAL A 220 -3.93 2.67 -23.40
N GLN A 221 -4.25 3.19 -24.59
CA GLN A 221 -4.85 2.40 -25.67
C GLN A 221 -3.90 1.33 -26.22
N LYS A 222 -2.60 1.64 -26.28
CA LYS A 222 -1.57 0.69 -26.73
C LYS A 222 -1.32 -0.37 -25.65
N ALA A 223 -1.23 0.04 -24.39
CA ALA A 223 -1.10 -0.88 -23.26
C ALA A 223 -2.26 -1.87 -23.19
N LEU A 224 -3.50 -1.39 -23.30
CA LEU A 224 -4.70 -2.25 -23.31
C LEU A 224 -4.67 -3.29 -24.44
N ARG A 225 -4.23 -2.89 -25.64
CA ARG A 225 -4.06 -3.80 -26.78
C ARG A 225 -2.98 -4.85 -26.53
N VAL A 226 -1.83 -4.46 -26.00
CA VAL A 226 -0.72 -5.38 -25.67
C VAL A 226 -1.20 -6.41 -24.64
N CYS A 227 -1.82 -5.97 -23.55
CA CYS A 227 -2.35 -6.86 -22.51
C CYS A 227 -3.48 -7.75 -23.01
N ALA A 228 -4.30 -7.26 -23.96
CA ALA A 228 -5.33 -8.07 -24.60
C ALA A 228 -4.72 -9.20 -25.44
N TRP A 229 -3.66 -8.90 -26.21
CA TRP A 229 -2.92 -9.91 -26.96
C TRP A 229 -2.24 -10.94 -26.06
N MET A 230 -1.57 -10.50 -24.99
CA MET A 230 -0.93 -11.40 -24.02
C MET A 230 -1.96 -12.34 -23.38
N ARG A 231 -3.12 -11.82 -22.99
CA ARG A 231 -4.19 -12.64 -22.39
C ARG A 231 -4.81 -13.61 -23.41
N ARG A 232 -4.99 -13.19 -24.66
CA ARG A 232 -5.47 -14.08 -25.73
C ARG A 232 -4.46 -15.20 -26.00
N PHE A 233 -3.17 -14.86 -26.05
CA PHE A 233 -2.10 -15.85 -26.21
C PHE A 233 -2.11 -16.86 -25.06
N ALA A 234 -2.14 -16.39 -23.80
CA ALA A 234 -2.20 -17.26 -22.64
C ALA A 234 -3.45 -18.17 -22.67
N ASN A 235 -4.61 -17.63 -23.02
CA ASN A 235 -5.81 -18.43 -23.21
C ASN A 235 -5.61 -19.49 -24.29
N ASN A 236 -5.17 -19.12 -25.49
CA ASN A 236 -4.95 -20.08 -26.57
C ASN A 236 -3.91 -21.16 -26.21
N ALA A 237 -2.87 -20.82 -25.44
CA ALA A 237 -1.82 -21.75 -25.02
C ALA A 237 -2.25 -22.71 -23.88
N LEU A 238 -3.18 -22.28 -23.02
CA LEU A 238 -3.63 -23.06 -21.85
C LEU A 238 -4.81 -24.01 -22.13
N HIS A 239 -5.45 -23.94 -23.30
CA HIS A 239 -6.62 -24.78 -23.61
C HIS A 239 -6.23 -26.19 -24.10
N LYS A 240 -6.95 -27.22 -23.61
CA LYS A 240 -6.80 -28.62 -24.06
C LYS A 240 -7.26 -28.80 -25.52
N ARG A 241 -6.63 -29.75 -26.23
CA ARG A 241 -6.92 -30.13 -27.63
C ARG A 241 -8.43 -30.29 -27.86
N GLY A 242 -8.97 -29.58 -28.85
CA GLY A 242 -10.36 -29.72 -29.32
C GLY A 242 -11.19 -28.43 -29.39
N ARG A 243 -10.74 -27.31 -28.80
CA ARG A 243 -11.35 -25.99 -29.01
C ARG A 243 -10.69 -25.24 -30.15
N SER A 244 -11.50 -24.53 -30.94
CA SER A 244 -10.99 -23.64 -31.99
C SER A 244 -10.21 -22.48 -31.35
N LEU A 245 -8.99 -22.25 -31.85
CA LEU A 245 -8.16 -21.15 -31.40
C LEU A 245 -8.77 -19.82 -31.83
N VAL A 246 -8.72 -18.82 -30.96
CA VAL A 246 -9.17 -17.47 -31.32
C VAL A 246 -8.09 -16.82 -32.17
N ILE A 247 -8.36 -16.67 -33.46
CA ILE A 247 -7.47 -16.10 -34.48
C ILE A 247 -8.16 -14.89 -35.11
N GLY A 248 -7.41 -13.83 -35.44
CA GLY A 248 -7.92 -12.62 -36.08
C GLY A 248 -7.68 -11.34 -35.27
N PRO A 249 -8.26 -10.19 -35.66
CA PRO A 249 -8.07 -8.93 -34.96
C PRO A 249 -8.60 -8.95 -33.52
N LEU A 250 -8.10 -8.03 -32.69
CA LEU A 250 -8.62 -7.83 -31.33
C LEU A 250 -10.08 -7.39 -31.37
N THR A 251 -10.91 -8.03 -30.56
CA THR A 251 -12.33 -7.68 -30.44
C THR A 251 -12.50 -6.55 -29.42
N THR A 252 -13.59 -5.79 -29.58
CA THR A 252 -13.95 -4.71 -28.65
C THR A 252 -14.23 -5.25 -27.24
N SER A 253 -14.76 -6.47 -27.11
CA SER A 253 -15.03 -7.12 -25.83
C SER A 253 -13.75 -7.48 -25.06
N GLU A 254 -12.69 -7.89 -25.75
CA GLU A 254 -11.38 -8.14 -25.14
C GLU A 254 -10.73 -6.85 -24.63
N LEU A 255 -10.82 -5.78 -25.42
CA LEU A 255 -10.34 -4.46 -25.00
C LEU A 255 -11.13 -3.91 -23.80
N ALA A 256 -12.45 -4.05 -23.82
CA ALA A 256 -13.31 -3.66 -22.71
C ALA A 256 -12.98 -4.44 -21.42
N ARG A 257 -12.68 -5.74 -21.55
CA ARG A 257 -12.25 -6.57 -20.42
C ARG A 257 -10.93 -6.11 -19.81
N GLN A 258 -9.94 -5.78 -20.64
CA GLN A 258 -8.67 -5.23 -20.14
C GLN A 258 -8.87 -3.85 -19.50
N ARG A 259 -9.72 -3.01 -20.09
CA ARG A 259 -10.06 -1.70 -19.51
C ARG A 259 -10.68 -1.85 -18.13
N GLN A 260 -11.65 -2.75 -17.98
CA GLN A 260 -12.30 -2.99 -16.69
C GLN A 260 -11.31 -3.54 -15.64
N PHE A 261 -10.41 -4.43 -16.05
CA PHE A 261 -9.36 -4.96 -15.18
C PHE A 261 -8.49 -3.84 -14.60
N TYR A 262 -7.99 -2.94 -15.44
CA TYR A 262 -7.16 -1.83 -14.98
C TYR A 262 -7.93 -0.78 -14.20
N ILE A 263 -9.21 -0.54 -14.50
CA ILE A 263 -10.06 0.35 -13.69
C ILE A 263 -10.21 -0.19 -12.27
N LYS A 264 -10.57 -1.48 -12.12
CA LYS A 264 -10.71 -2.11 -10.81
C LYS A 264 -9.40 -2.07 -10.03
N ARG A 265 -8.30 -2.43 -10.70
CA ARG A 265 -6.96 -2.39 -10.11
C ARG A 265 -6.55 -0.99 -9.68
N ALA A 266 -6.82 0.04 -10.49
CA ALA A 266 -6.56 1.42 -10.12
C ALA A 266 -7.42 1.87 -8.94
N GLN A 267 -8.66 1.38 -8.82
CA GLN A 267 -9.52 1.65 -7.67
C GLN A 267 -9.02 0.96 -6.39
N GLU A 268 -8.50 -0.27 -6.50
CA GLU A 268 -7.93 -1.04 -5.38
C GLU A 268 -6.59 -0.47 -4.89
N ASN A 269 -5.75 0.00 -5.83
CA ASN A 269 -4.45 0.61 -5.51
C ASN A 269 -4.54 2.10 -5.16
N CYS A 270 -5.69 2.74 -5.44
CA CYS A 270 -5.92 4.12 -5.03
C CYS A 270 -6.26 4.14 -3.54
N ASP A 271 -5.32 4.62 -2.74
CA ASP A 271 -5.60 5.17 -1.42
C ASP A 271 -6.35 6.51 -1.64
N LEU A 272 -7.62 6.41 -2.02
CA LEU A 272 -8.46 7.53 -2.48
C LEU A 272 -8.47 8.66 -1.45
N GLU A 273 -8.33 8.34 -0.16
CA GLU A 273 -8.22 9.30 0.92
C GLU A 273 -6.94 10.15 0.83
N LYS A 274 -5.79 9.54 0.50
CA LYS A 274 -4.53 10.28 0.28
C LYS A 274 -4.56 11.14 -0.96
N ILE A 275 -5.07 10.64 -2.09
CA ILE A 275 -5.16 11.42 -3.34
C ILE A 275 -6.18 12.55 -3.19
N TRP A 276 -7.32 12.26 -2.58
CA TRP A 276 -8.34 13.27 -2.30
C TRP A 276 -7.81 14.35 -1.35
N SER A 277 -7.12 13.97 -0.27
CA SER A 277 -6.54 14.91 0.68
C SER A 277 -5.37 15.71 0.08
N ASN A 278 -4.43 15.06 -0.59
CA ASN A 278 -3.19 15.70 -1.04
C ASN A 278 -3.29 16.38 -2.41
N GLU A 279 -4.13 15.90 -3.32
CA GLU A 279 -4.27 16.49 -4.65
C GLU A 279 -5.60 17.21 -4.81
N TYR A 280 -6.72 16.61 -4.40
CA TYR A 280 -8.03 17.23 -4.62
C TYR A 280 -8.29 18.40 -3.66
N LEU A 281 -8.08 18.25 -2.33
CA LEU A 281 -8.22 19.37 -1.39
C LEU A 281 -7.16 20.45 -1.64
N ARG A 282 -5.95 20.05 -2.05
CA ARG A 282 -4.87 20.98 -2.38
C ARG A 282 -5.16 21.77 -3.67
N SER A 283 -5.67 21.10 -4.71
CA SER A 283 -6.15 21.76 -5.92
C SER A 283 -7.42 22.57 -5.70
N LEU A 284 -8.29 22.20 -4.75
CA LEU A 284 -9.41 23.04 -4.30
C LEU A 284 -8.89 24.30 -3.60
N ARG A 285 -7.88 24.19 -2.73
CA ARG A 285 -7.23 25.36 -2.10
C ARG A 285 -6.63 26.29 -3.14
N GLU A 286 -5.92 25.75 -4.14
CA GLU A 286 -5.34 26.51 -5.25
C GLU A 286 -6.43 27.19 -6.10
N ARG A 287 -7.51 26.47 -6.45
CA ARG A 287 -8.67 26.99 -7.20
C ARG A 287 -9.47 28.04 -6.43
N HIS A 288 -9.56 27.90 -5.10
CA HIS A 288 -10.25 28.84 -4.23
C HIS A 288 -9.41 30.11 -3.99
N ARG A 289 -8.08 30.00 -4.03
CA ARG A 289 -7.14 31.14 -4.03
C ARG A 289 -7.26 31.92 -5.36
N THR A 290 -7.34 31.24 -6.51
CA THR A 290 -7.49 31.89 -7.83
C THR A 290 -8.82 32.64 -8.02
N LYS A 291 -9.92 32.18 -7.39
CA LYS A 291 -11.22 32.87 -7.51
C LYS A 291 -11.41 34.07 -6.56
N LYS A 292 -10.60 34.21 -5.51
CA LYS A 292 -10.72 35.32 -4.52
C LYS A 292 -9.67 36.43 -4.68
N THR A 293 -8.68 36.29 -5.55
CA THR A 293 -7.63 37.31 -5.76
C THR A 293 -8.00 38.35 -6.84
N LYS A 294 -9.13 39.04 -6.67
CA LYS A 294 -9.22 40.46 -7.06
C LYS A 294 -8.94 41.40 -5.89
N ARG A 295 -8.76 40.86 -4.67
CA ARG A 295 -8.12 41.57 -3.56
C ARG A 295 -6.89 40.75 -3.16
N GLY A 296 -5.75 41.08 -3.77
CA GLY A 296 -4.47 40.47 -3.44
C GLY A 296 -4.10 40.83 -2.01
N PHE A 297 -4.15 39.85 -1.10
CA PHE A 297 -3.49 39.99 0.19
C PHE A 297 -2.02 39.66 -0.01
N THR A 298 -1.21 40.69 -0.18
CA THR A 298 0.25 40.61 -0.09
C THR A 298 0.64 40.84 1.37
N PRO A 299 1.33 39.89 2.01
CA PRO A 299 1.87 40.12 3.35
C PRO A 299 2.79 41.34 3.32
N LYS A 300 2.91 42.05 4.44
CA LYS A 300 3.87 43.13 4.65
C LYS A 300 4.96 42.70 5.61
N VAL A 301 6.10 43.36 5.53
CA VAL A 301 7.13 43.26 6.57
C VAL A 301 6.52 43.70 7.90
N GLU A 302 6.83 42.98 8.98
CA GLU A 302 6.24 43.05 10.33
C GLU A 302 4.84 42.43 10.52
N ASP A 303 4.24 41.81 9.50
CA ASP A 303 2.98 41.09 9.68
C ASP A 303 3.17 39.79 10.49
N VAL A 304 2.24 39.53 11.41
CA VAL A 304 2.18 38.26 12.17
C VAL A 304 1.48 37.20 11.32
N VAL A 305 2.17 36.10 11.05
CA VAL A 305 1.71 34.99 10.20
C VAL A 305 1.71 33.67 10.96
N ILE A 306 0.82 32.76 10.57
CA ILE A 306 0.80 31.38 11.08
C ILE A 306 1.64 30.51 10.15
N ILE A 307 2.64 29.83 10.69
CA ILE A 307 3.54 28.94 9.93
C ILE A 307 2.92 27.54 9.92
N SER A 308 2.51 27.06 8.75
CA SER A 308 1.99 25.71 8.60
C SER A 308 3.09 24.67 8.82
N ASP A 309 2.79 23.69 9.66
CA ASP A 309 3.66 22.54 9.94
C ASP A 309 2.85 21.26 9.69
N ASP A 310 3.28 20.45 8.72
CA ASP A 310 2.57 19.24 8.30
C ASP A 310 2.62 18.14 9.37
N GLU A 311 3.55 18.22 10.33
CA GLU A 311 3.68 17.26 11.43
C GLU A 311 2.79 17.61 12.63
N LYS A 312 2.27 18.85 12.69
CA LYS A 312 1.46 19.35 13.82
C LYS A 312 0.02 19.59 13.43
N LYS A 313 -0.90 19.35 14.38
CA LYS A 313 -2.32 19.70 14.21
C LYS A 313 -2.44 21.21 13.98
N ARG A 314 -3.41 21.63 13.15
CA ARG A 314 -3.62 23.03 12.75
C ARG A 314 -3.69 24.03 13.92
N GLY A 315 -4.27 23.64 15.05
CA GLY A 315 -4.35 24.49 16.25
C GLY A 315 -3.03 24.66 17.02
N GLN A 316 -1.98 23.92 16.64
CA GLN A 316 -0.65 23.95 17.25
C GLN A 316 0.42 24.55 16.33
N TRP A 317 0.00 25.14 15.20
CA TRP A 317 0.92 25.82 14.29
C TRP A 317 1.55 27.05 14.96
N SER A 318 2.85 27.21 14.76
CA SER A 318 3.61 28.30 15.38
C SER A 318 3.33 29.64 14.68
N LEU A 319 3.25 30.72 15.46
CA LEU A 319 3.23 32.08 14.95
C LEU A 319 4.66 32.54 14.62
N GLY A 320 4.79 33.37 13.59
CA GLY A 320 6.02 34.06 13.24
C GLY A 320 5.74 35.47 12.72
N VAL A 321 6.78 36.29 12.63
CA VAL A 321 6.72 37.66 12.09
C VAL A 321 7.48 37.71 10.78
N VAL A 322 6.89 38.28 9.73
CA VAL A 322 7.55 38.47 8.43
C VAL A 322 8.66 39.51 8.59
N GLU A 323 9.90 39.11 8.34
CA GLU A 323 11.08 39.97 8.43
C GLU A 323 11.48 40.55 7.08
N GLU A 324 11.37 39.76 6.01
CA GLU A 324 11.75 40.17 4.66
C GLU A 324 10.84 39.48 3.63
N LEU A 325 10.53 40.18 2.54
CA LEU A 325 9.76 39.66 1.42
C LEU A 325 10.60 39.72 0.14
N VAL A 326 10.71 38.58 -0.54
CA VAL A 326 11.47 38.45 -1.78
C VAL A 326 10.48 38.36 -2.95
N ALA A 327 10.49 39.39 -3.80
CA ALA A 327 9.68 39.47 -5.01
C ALA A 327 10.46 39.04 -6.26
N GLY A 328 9.76 38.46 -7.23
CA GLY A 328 10.32 38.16 -8.55
C GLY A 328 10.31 39.36 -9.50
N LYS A 329 10.79 39.15 -10.75
CA LYS A 329 10.90 40.19 -11.80
C LYS A 329 9.57 40.86 -12.17
N ASP A 330 8.47 40.15 -12.01
CA ASP A 330 7.10 40.62 -12.23
C ASP A 330 6.52 41.39 -11.04
N GLY A 331 7.31 41.61 -9.97
CA GLY A 331 6.88 42.30 -8.76
C GLY A 331 6.04 41.43 -7.82
N GLU A 332 5.81 40.16 -8.15
CA GLU A 332 5.06 39.24 -7.29
C GLU A 332 5.96 38.65 -6.19
N VAL A 333 5.48 38.75 -4.94
CA VAL A 333 6.13 38.18 -3.76
C VAL A 333 5.95 36.66 -3.77
N ARG A 334 7.05 35.92 -3.83
CA ARG A 334 7.05 34.43 -3.87
C ARG A 334 7.61 33.79 -2.62
N VAL A 335 8.48 34.50 -1.89
CA VAL A 335 9.14 33.98 -0.68
C VAL A 335 9.10 35.03 0.43
N ALA A 336 8.83 34.59 1.65
CA ALA A 336 8.92 35.39 2.87
C ALA A 336 9.93 34.76 3.84
N LYS A 337 10.82 35.59 4.40
CA LYS A 337 11.63 35.23 5.57
C LYS A 337 10.85 35.56 6.83
N VAL A 338 10.65 34.58 7.68
CA VAL A 338 9.78 34.67 8.87
C VAL A 338 10.59 34.33 10.11
N ARG A 339 10.55 35.23 11.10
CA ARG A 339 11.15 35.03 12.42
C ARG A 339 10.17 34.29 13.33
N SER A 340 10.57 33.11 13.79
CA SER A 340 9.87 32.33 14.82
C SER A 340 10.62 32.44 16.16
N LYS A 341 9.99 31.97 17.26
CA LYS A 341 10.56 32.04 18.62
C LYS A 341 11.93 31.37 18.77
N LYS A 342 12.27 30.41 17.90
CA LYS A 342 13.50 29.60 17.98
C LYS A 342 14.37 29.63 16.73
N SER A 343 13.89 30.18 15.60
CA SER A 343 14.62 30.14 14.33
C SER A 343 14.06 31.13 13.30
N HIS A 344 14.88 31.44 12.30
CA HIS A 344 14.45 32.13 11.07
C HIS A 344 14.12 31.08 10.02
N LEU A 345 13.00 31.25 9.32
CA LEU A 345 12.49 30.30 8.33
C LEU A 345 12.17 31.00 7.02
N GLU A 346 12.56 30.40 5.91
CA GLU A 346 12.14 30.85 4.58
C GLU A 346 10.96 30.00 4.10
N ARG A 347 9.88 30.65 3.66
CA ARG A 347 8.64 29.99 3.23
C ARG A 347 8.06 30.64 1.98
N ALA A 348 7.51 29.82 1.09
CA ALA A 348 6.79 30.30 -0.09
C ALA A 348 5.45 30.93 0.30
N VAL A 349 5.04 32.00 -0.40
CA VAL A 349 3.85 32.82 -0.12
C VAL A 349 2.62 32.40 -0.93
#